data_AF-A0A414IR69-F1
#
_entry.id   AF-A0A414IR69-F1
#
_cell.length_a   1.000
_cell.length_b   1.000
_cell.length_c   1.000
_cell.angle_alpha   90.00
_cell.angle_beta   90.00
_cell.angle_gamma   90.00
#
_symmetry.space_group_name_H-M   'P 1'
#
loop_
_entity.id
_entity.type
_entity.pdbx_description
1 polymer ?
#
loop_
_entity_poly.entity_id
_entity_poly.type
_entity_poly.pdbx_seq_one_letter_code
_entity_poly.pdbx_strand_id
1 'polypeptide(L)'
;MKVSFVNKVKFHIKKLYRKAKLPGDDSSQKMPSCTCLKASYTLEAAVIFPLVAGFFVFILFFFRVVQVESQVKAALYYSSRMSALASSANDSSVVSVATAEVLFRSRISDSKHIDTYVSGGKYGVSLLGSKMDGDDVALKAKYKVKLPVSFFTVDGIWIEDYSNSRKWTGKNPGEKTDPYVFYTDYGSVYHLSEQCNYLDLSIKSIKWSQVGVSRNKDGRKYHACYCAADKKTKTSTVFITDYGTNYHGKLGCSKLKRTVHKAHKSEVNGKNLCSKCKGEGT
;
A
#
# COMPACT_ATOMS: atom_id res chain seq x y z
N MET A 1 29.96 -33.89 -17.27
CA MET A 1 31.31 -33.38 -16.94
C MET A 1 31.63 -33.78 -15.50
N LYS A 2 32.56 -34.71 -15.31
CA LYS A 2 33.19 -35.03 -14.02
C LYS A 2 34.57 -34.40 -14.04
N VAL A 3 34.89 -33.59 -13.03
CA VAL A 3 36.26 -33.14 -12.80
C VAL A 3 36.58 -33.35 -11.33
N SER A 4 37.29 -34.45 -11.09
CA SER A 4 38.06 -34.71 -9.88
C SER A 4 39.41 -34.02 -10.03
N PHE A 5 39.89 -33.30 -9.02
CA PHE A 5 41.33 -33.17 -8.77
C PHE A 5 41.59 -32.99 -7.28
N VAL A 6 42.14 -34.05 -6.70
CA VAL A 6 42.81 -34.08 -5.40
C VAL A 6 44.20 -33.48 -5.62
N ASN A 7 44.59 -32.49 -4.81
CA ASN A 7 45.99 -32.10 -4.71
C ASN A 7 46.47 -32.24 -3.26
N LYS A 8 47.16 -33.36 -3.01
CA LYS A 8 47.93 -33.61 -1.78
C LYS A 8 49.26 -32.86 -1.93
N VAL A 9 49.46 -31.81 -1.15
CA VAL A 9 50.78 -31.19 -0.98
C VAL A 9 51.52 -31.91 0.15
N LYS A 10 52.55 -32.67 -0.20
CA LYS A 10 53.52 -33.28 0.72
C LYS A 10 54.58 -32.24 1.06
N PHE A 11 54.62 -31.77 2.30
CA PHE A 11 55.74 -30.96 2.79
C PHE A 11 56.86 -31.87 3.31
N HIS A 12 57.96 -31.91 2.57
CA HIS A 12 59.23 -32.52 3.00
C HIS A 12 60.00 -31.53 3.87
N ILE A 13 59.99 -31.71 5.19
CA ILE A 13 60.86 -30.96 6.10
C ILE A 13 62.22 -31.69 6.16
N LYS A 14 63.22 -31.15 5.46
CA LYS A 14 64.62 -31.59 5.58
C LYS A 14 65.14 -31.21 6.97
N LYS A 15 65.50 -32.23 7.75
CA LYS A 15 66.09 -32.12 9.09
C LYS A 15 67.56 -31.70 8.95
N LEU A 16 67.87 -30.41 9.07
CA LEU A 16 69.24 -29.91 9.15
C LEU A 16 69.75 -30.05 10.59
N TYR A 17 70.43 -31.15 10.89
CA TYR A 17 71.27 -31.26 12.08
C TYR A 17 72.60 -30.56 11.82
N ARG A 18 72.82 -29.42 12.49
CA ARG A 18 74.13 -28.77 12.55
C ARG A 18 74.84 -29.27 13.83
N LYS A 19 75.70 -30.27 13.70
CA LYS A 19 76.68 -30.63 14.75
C LYS A 19 77.84 -29.64 14.66
N ALA A 20 78.07 -28.86 15.71
CA ALA A 20 79.34 -28.21 15.97
C ALA A 20 79.85 -28.71 17.32
N LYS A 21 81.13 -29.07 17.39
CA LYS A 21 81.80 -29.52 18.62
C LYS A 21 83.07 -28.70 18.83
N LEU A 22 83.38 -28.51 20.12
CA LEU A 22 84.68 -28.29 20.80
C LEU A 22 84.86 -26.88 21.42
N PRO A 23 85.68 -26.72 22.49
CA PRO A 23 86.04 -27.63 23.60
C PRO A 23 85.87 -26.94 24.99
N GLY A 24 86.32 -27.59 26.07
CA GLY A 24 85.88 -27.40 27.47
C GLY A 24 86.19 -26.07 28.19
N ASP A 25 85.47 -25.84 29.28
CA ASP A 25 85.99 -25.32 30.55
C ASP A 25 84.96 -25.58 31.68
N ASP A 26 85.46 -25.86 32.88
CA ASP A 26 84.70 -26.11 34.11
C ASP A 26 84.05 -24.81 34.61
N SER A 27 82.74 -24.82 34.89
CA SER A 27 82.11 -24.10 36.01
C SER A 27 80.58 -24.11 35.91
N SER A 28 79.97 -24.42 37.06
CA SER A 28 78.54 -24.34 37.40
C SER A 28 77.61 -23.58 36.43
N GLN A 29 77.08 -24.25 35.41
CA GLN A 29 75.95 -23.72 34.64
C GLN A 29 74.64 -24.04 35.37
N LYS A 30 74.14 -23.05 36.13
CA LYS A 30 72.73 -22.97 36.50
C LYS A 30 71.92 -23.02 35.21
N MET A 31 71.02 -23.99 35.09
CA MET A 31 70.05 -24.04 33.98
C MET A 31 69.33 -22.69 33.86
N PRO A 32 69.25 -22.07 32.66
CA PRO A 32 68.37 -20.93 32.47
C PRO A 32 66.95 -21.46 32.66
N SER A 33 66.24 -20.96 33.68
CA SER A 33 64.82 -21.20 33.82
C SER A 33 64.12 -20.63 32.60
N CYS A 34 63.80 -21.50 31.64
CA CYS A 34 62.83 -21.18 30.60
C CYS A 34 61.49 -20.96 31.31
N THR A 35 61.17 -19.71 31.64
CA THR A 35 59.82 -19.28 31.97
C THR A 35 58.98 -19.36 30.70
N CYS A 36 58.70 -20.58 30.26
CA CYS A 36 57.63 -20.85 29.32
C CYS A 36 56.34 -20.60 30.10
N LEU A 37 55.76 -19.41 29.94
CA LEU A 37 54.42 -19.09 30.45
C LEU A 37 53.41 -19.99 29.73
N LYS A 38 53.26 -21.23 30.22
CA LYS A 38 52.32 -22.25 29.74
C LYS A 38 50.85 -21.94 30.09
N ALA A 39 50.52 -20.68 30.37
CA ALA A 39 49.21 -20.25 30.84
C ALA A 39 48.55 -19.17 29.94
N SER A 40 49.14 -18.78 28.81
CA SER A 40 48.55 -17.74 27.95
C SER A 40 47.19 -18.16 27.34
N TYR A 41 47.05 -19.43 26.92
CA TYR A 41 45.83 -19.94 26.30
C TYR A 41 44.61 -19.89 27.22
N THR A 42 44.78 -20.05 28.54
CA THR A 42 43.66 -20.02 29.48
C THR A 42 43.20 -18.59 29.77
N LEU A 43 44.11 -17.62 29.74
CA LEU A 43 43.81 -16.21 29.96
C LEU A 43 43.07 -15.61 28.77
N GLU A 44 43.49 -15.94 27.54
CA GLU A 44 42.77 -15.57 26.32
C GLU A 44 41.36 -16.18 26.30
N ALA A 45 41.23 -17.47 26.61
CA ALA A 45 39.94 -18.14 26.67
C ALA A 45 39.00 -17.54 27.74
N ALA A 46 39.53 -17.18 28.92
CA ALA A 46 38.75 -16.59 30.01
C ALA A 46 38.09 -15.25 29.64
N VAL A 47 38.65 -14.52 28.68
CA VAL A 47 38.07 -13.26 28.17
C VAL A 47 37.16 -13.51 26.96
N ILE A 48 37.56 -14.39 26.05
CA ILE A 48 36.82 -14.65 24.82
C ILE A 48 35.48 -15.35 25.11
N PHE A 49 35.45 -16.33 26.01
CA PHE A 49 34.22 -17.10 26.30
C PHE A 49 33.06 -16.21 26.79
N PRO A 50 33.23 -15.34 27.81
CA PRO A 50 32.17 -14.43 28.25
C PRO A 50 31.73 -13.44 27.18
N LEU A 51 32.66 -12.94 26.36
CA LEU A 51 32.32 -12.04 25.25
C LEU A 51 31.43 -12.73 24.20
N VAL A 52 31.80 -13.94 23.80
CA VAL A 52 31.03 -14.73 22.84
C VAL A 52 29.67 -15.12 23.42
N ALA A 53 29.63 -15.58 24.68
CA ALA A 53 28.37 -15.88 25.36
C ALA A 53 27.46 -14.64 25.46
N GLY A 54 28.01 -13.49 25.82
CA GLY A 54 27.31 -12.21 25.84
C GLY A 54 26.73 -11.84 24.48
N PHE A 55 27.52 -12.00 23.41
CA PHE A 55 27.07 -11.77 22.04
C PHE A 55 25.84 -12.63 21.67
N PHE A 56 25.85 -13.92 22.01
CA PHE A 56 24.69 -14.78 21.79
C PHE A 56 23.47 -14.37 22.62
N VAL A 57 23.66 -13.95 23.87
CA VAL A 57 22.56 -13.41 24.70
C VAL A 57 21.96 -12.16 24.07
N PHE A 58 22.77 -11.25 23.52
CA PHE A 58 22.29 -10.07 22.79
C PHE A 58 21.51 -10.43 21.53
N ILE A 59 21.97 -11.43 20.76
CA ILE A 59 21.23 -11.92 19.59
C ILE A 59 19.86 -12.48 20.00
N LEU A 60 19.82 -13.33 21.03
CA LEU A 60 18.57 -13.89 21.53
C LEU A 60 17.64 -12.80 22.06
N PHE A 61 18.18 -11.78 22.72
CA PHE A 61 17.43 -10.62 23.16
C PHE A 61 16.84 -9.83 21.98
N PHE A 62 17.61 -9.60 20.93
CA PHE A 62 17.15 -8.93 19.72
C PHE A 62 15.94 -9.66 19.12
N PHE A 63 15.97 -11.00 19.04
CA PHE A 63 14.81 -11.76 18.60
C PHE A 63 13.59 -11.59 19.50
N ARG A 64 13.77 -11.46 20.82
CA ARG A 64 12.65 -11.17 21.74
C ARG A 64 12.05 -9.79 21.49
N VAL A 65 12.88 -8.78 21.27
CA VAL A 65 12.43 -7.42 20.93
C VAL A 65 11.62 -7.47 19.64
N VAL A 66 12.13 -8.10 18.59
CA VAL A 66 11.44 -8.24 17.30
C VAL A 66 10.11 -9.00 17.44
N GLN A 67 10.04 -10.04 18.27
CA GLN A 67 8.79 -10.77 18.54
C GLN A 67 7.72 -9.87 19.16
N VAL A 68 8.08 -9.05 20.15
CA VAL A 68 7.16 -8.09 20.79
C VAL A 68 6.74 -7.02 19.78
N GLU A 69 7.71 -6.43 19.09
CA GLU A 69 7.48 -5.36 18.11
C GLU A 69 6.58 -5.83 16.97
N SER A 70 6.81 -7.03 16.44
CA SER A 70 5.97 -7.62 15.39
C SER A 70 4.50 -7.75 15.83
N GLN A 71 4.25 -8.11 17.09
CA GLN A 71 2.89 -8.27 17.60
C GLN A 71 2.21 -6.94 17.88
N VAL A 72 2.94 -5.98 18.46
CA VAL A 72 2.43 -4.63 18.70
C VAL A 72 2.13 -3.93 17.37
N LYS A 73 3.03 -4.01 16.38
CA LYS A 73 2.79 -3.49 15.03
C LYS A 73 1.59 -4.14 14.37
N ALA A 74 1.46 -5.47 14.42
CA ALA A 74 0.31 -6.16 13.84
C ALA A 74 -1.02 -5.70 14.48
N ALA A 75 -1.04 -5.52 15.81
CA ALA A 75 -2.20 -5.00 16.52
C ALA A 75 -2.50 -3.54 16.16
N LEU A 76 -1.48 -2.68 16.06
CA LEU A 76 -1.60 -1.29 15.61
C LEU A 76 -2.18 -1.19 14.20
N TYR A 77 -1.63 -1.93 13.24
CA TYR A 77 -2.12 -1.93 11.86
C TYR A 77 -3.57 -2.40 11.77
N TYR A 78 -3.93 -3.46 12.50
CA TYR A 78 -5.29 -3.96 12.54
C TYR A 78 -6.26 -2.92 13.13
N SER A 79 -5.94 -2.39 14.31
CA SER A 79 -6.71 -1.35 15.01
C SER A 79 -6.89 -0.11 14.13
N SER A 80 -5.81 0.38 13.52
CA SER A 80 -5.81 1.56 12.65
C SER A 80 -6.74 1.36 11.45
N ARG A 81 -6.65 0.22 10.75
CA ARG A 81 -7.52 -0.07 9.60
C ARG A 81 -8.99 -0.22 9.98
N MET A 82 -9.27 -0.92 11.07
CA MET A 82 -10.64 -1.16 11.52
C MET A 82 -11.30 0.13 12.04
N SER A 83 -10.56 1.00 12.72
CA SER A 83 -11.05 2.32 13.12
C SER A 83 -11.22 3.26 11.93
N ALA A 84 -10.36 3.17 10.92
CA ALA A 84 -10.51 3.91 9.67
C ALA A 84 -11.79 3.51 8.91
N LEU A 85 -12.16 2.22 8.96
CA LEU A 85 -13.45 1.74 8.45
C LEU A 85 -14.61 2.22 9.32
N ALA A 86 -14.53 2.09 10.65
CA ALA A 86 -15.59 2.53 11.56
C ALA A 86 -15.87 4.04 11.48
N SER A 87 -14.84 4.82 11.14
CA SER A 87 -14.97 6.27 10.93
C SER A 87 -15.90 6.63 9.76
N SER A 88 -16.15 5.71 8.81
CA SER A 88 -17.11 5.96 7.73
C SER A 88 -18.57 6.04 8.22
N ALA A 89 -18.86 5.43 9.37
CA ALA A 89 -20.19 5.46 9.98
C ALA A 89 -20.33 6.58 11.02
N ASN A 90 -19.23 6.97 11.67
CA ASN A 90 -19.20 7.96 12.74
C ASN A 90 -17.96 8.87 12.61
N ASP A 91 -18.17 10.14 12.27
CA ASP A 91 -17.08 11.12 12.11
C ASP A 91 -16.50 11.64 13.44
N SER A 92 -16.96 11.14 14.59
CA SER A 92 -16.47 11.57 15.91
C SER A 92 -15.07 11.03 16.21
N SER A 93 -14.10 11.94 16.30
CA SER A 93 -12.69 11.62 16.60
C SER A 93 -12.54 10.87 17.93
N VAL A 94 -13.27 11.28 18.98
CA VAL A 94 -13.23 10.63 20.30
C VAL A 94 -13.67 9.17 20.22
N VAL A 95 -14.76 8.90 19.50
CA VAL A 95 -15.29 7.53 19.31
C VAL A 95 -14.29 6.68 18.53
N SER A 96 -13.66 7.25 17.49
CA SER A 96 -12.68 6.55 16.67
C SER A 96 -11.39 6.17 17.45
N VAL A 97 -10.91 7.04 18.35
CA VAL A 97 -9.78 6.75 19.24
C VAL A 97 -10.13 5.63 20.22
N ALA A 98 -11.29 5.73 20.87
CA ALA A 98 -11.75 4.69 21.81
C ALA A 98 -11.90 3.33 21.10
N THR A 99 -12.48 3.33 19.90
CA THR A 99 -12.61 2.14 19.06
C THR A 99 -11.23 1.54 18.74
N ALA A 100 -10.26 2.38 18.36
CA ALA A 100 -8.90 1.94 18.07
C ALA A 100 -8.24 1.29 19.29
N GLU A 101 -8.40 1.89 20.47
CA GLU A 101 -7.85 1.34 21.71
C GLU A 101 -8.48 -0.01 22.05
N VAL A 102 -9.82 -0.12 22.02
CA VAL A 102 -10.50 -1.39 22.30
C VAL A 102 -10.04 -2.50 21.34
N LEU A 103 -9.97 -2.21 20.04
CA LEU A 103 -9.51 -3.17 19.04
C LEU A 103 -8.04 -3.56 19.23
N PHE A 104 -7.19 -2.59 19.57
CA PHE A 104 -5.79 -2.84 19.86
C PHE A 104 -5.64 -3.76 21.09
N ARG A 105 -6.32 -3.43 22.19
CA ARG A 105 -6.31 -4.21 23.43
C ARG A 105 -6.81 -5.63 23.23
N SER A 106 -7.88 -5.81 22.46
CA SER A 106 -8.40 -7.13 22.09
C SER A 106 -7.40 -7.95 21.30
N ARG A 107 -6.54 -7.33 20.48
CA ARG A 107 -5.54 -8.07 19.68
C ARG A 107 -4.31 -8.47 20.48
N ILE A 108 -3.94 -7.69 21.50
CA ILE A 108 -2.78 -7.98 22.35
C ILE A 108 -3.13 -8.77 23.62
N SER A 109 -4.41 -8.95 23.95
CA SER A 109 -4.85 -9.57 25.21
C SER A 109 -4.30 -10.97 25.43
N ASP A 110 -4.15 -11.73 24.34
CA ASP A 110 -3.78 -13.15 24.35
C ASP A 110 -2.29 -13.35 24.05
N SER A 111 -1.53 -12.27 23.91
CA SER A 111 -0.09 -12.36 23.65
C SER A 111 0.69 -12.64 24.94
N LYS A 112 1.18 -13.88 25.05
CA LYS A 112 2.13 -14.27 26.10
C LYS A 112 3.47 -13.52 26.02
N HIS A 113 3.93 -13.17 24.81
CA HIS A 113 5.21 -12.48 24.64
C HIS A 113 5.16 -11.04 25.15
N ILE A 114 4.06 -10.32 24.89
CA ILE A 114 3.86 -8.97 25.41
C ILE A 114 3.79 -9.02 26.95
N ASP A 115 3.02 -9.95 27.52
CA ASP A 115 2.88 -10.08 28.97
C ASP A 115 4.22 -10.37 29.68
N THR A 116 5.05 -11.22 29.06
CA THR A 116 6.34 -11.62 29.62
C THR A 116 7.38 -10.50 29.51
N TYR A 117 7.55 -9.93 28.31
CA TYR A 117 8.71 -9.11 27.96
C TYR A 117 8.47 -7.60 28.05
N VAL A 118 7.21 -7.13 28.09
CA VAL A 118 6.90 -5.71 28.26
C VAL A 118 6.75 -5.39 29.76
N SER A 119 7.32 -4.27 30.21
CA SER A 119 7.11 -3.76 31.56
C SER A 119 5.65 -3.36 31.74
N GLY A 120 4.95 -3.97 32.70
CA GLY A 120 3.49 -3.84 32.86
C GLY A 120 2.66 -4.71 31.90
N GLY A 121 3.31 -5.62 31.16
CA GLY A 121 2.67 -6.55 30.24
C GLY A 121 1.82 -5.83 29.19
N LYS A 122 0.62 -6.35 28.92
CA LYS A 122 -0.34 -5.74 27.98
C LYS A 122 -0.80 -4.34 28.35
N TYR A 123 -0.83 -4.01 29.64
CA TYR A 123 -1.22 -2.68 30.13
C TYR A 123 -0.07 -1.67 30.05
N GLY A 124 1.17 -2.16 29.90
CA GLY A 124 2.37 -1.33 29.69
C GLY A 124 2.48 -0.68 28.31
N VAL A 125 1.64 -1.09 27.36
CA VAL A 125 1.60 -0.50 26.03
C VAL A 125 0.63 0.70 26.02
N SER A 126 1.17 1.90 25.85
CA SER A 126 0.40 3.14 25.84
C SER A 126 0.11 3.57 24.41
N LEU A 127 -1.15 3.92 24.10
CA LEU A 127 -1.53 4.52 22.82
C LEU A 127 -1.57 6.06 22.86
N LEU A 128 -1.04 6.66 23.93
CA LEU A 128 -1.01 8.11 24.10
C LEU A 128 -0.24 8.78 22.96
N GLY A 129 -0.81 9.86 22.43
CA GLY A 129 -0.27 10.57 21.26
C GLY A 129 -0.82 10.09 19.92
N SER A 130 -1.74 9.12 19.91
CA SER A 130 -2.53 8.80 18.72
C SER A 130 -3.46 9.96 18.33
N LYS A 131 -3.65 10.19 17.03
CA LYS A 131 -4.42 11.29 16.45
C LYS A 131 -5.37 10.76 15.37
N MET A 132 -6.60 11.26 15.37
CA MET A 132 -7.65 10.89 14.41
C MET A 132 -8.20 12.13 13.70
N ASP A 133 -7.29 12.95 13.19
CA ASP A 133 -7.62 14.24 12.58
C ASP A 133 -7.73 14.14 11.05
N GLY A 134 -8.62 14.94 10.46
CA GLY A 134 -8.89 14.97 9.03
C GLY A 134 -9.28 13.59 8.48
N ASP A 135 -8.61 13.19 7.39
CA ASP A 135 -8.85 11.94 6.66
C ASP A 135 -8.02 10.75 7.16
N ASP A 136 -7.23 10.90 8.22
CA ASP A 136 -6.25 9.90 8.65
C ASP A 136 -6.48 9.40 10.08
N VAL A 137 -6.04 8.16 10.32
CA VAL A 137 -6.06 7.44 11.59
C VAL A 137 -4.61 7.10 11.95
N ALA A 138 -3.97 8.01 12.69
CA ALA A 138 -2.58 7.90 13.12
C ALA A 138 -2.50 7.35 14.55
N LEU A 139 -2.05 6.11 14.69
CA LEU A 139 -1.83 5.46 15.97
C LEU A 139 -0.35 5.44 16.34
N LYS A 140 -0.07 5.72 17.61
CA LYS A 140 1.26 5.62 18.22
C LYS A 140 1.19 4.66 19.40
N ALA A 141 2.04 3.63 19.44
CA ALA A 141 2.23 2.80 20.63
C ALA A 141 3.59 3.07 21.26
N LYS A 142 3.63 3.27 22.57
CA LYS A 142 4.85 3.44 23.36
C LYS A 142 4.89 2.41 24.47
N TYR A 143 5.99 1.68 24.57
CA TYR A 143 6.16 0.61 25.56
C TYR A 143 7.64 0.40 25.89
N LYS A 144 7.89 -0.31 27.00
CA LYS A 144 9.24 -0.60 27.49
C LYS A 144 9.47 -2.11 27.51
N VAL A 145 10.50 -2.58 26.84
CA VAL A 145 10.90 -3.99 26.81
C VAL A 145 11.95 -4.24 27.89
N LYS A 146 11.74 -5.27 28.71
CA LYS A 146 12.64 -5.69 29.79
C LYS A 146 13.92 -6.29 29.22
N LEU A 147 15.06 -5.96 29.81
CA LEU A 147 16.32 -6.64 29.51
C LEU A 147 16.30 -8.08 30.11
N PRO A 148 16.93 -9.06 29.44
CA PRO A 148 16.97 -10.44 29.93
C PRO A 148 17.95 -10.61 31.09
N VAL A 149 18.91 -9.70 31.23
CA VAL A 149 19.90 -9.68 32.30
C VAL A 149 20.09 -8.27 32.83
N SER A 150 19.97 -8.11 34.15
CA SER A 150 20.04 -6.83 34.86
C SER A 150 21.47 -6.49 35.32
N PHE A 151 22.48 -6.66 34.47
CA PHE A 151 23.88 -6.37 34.85
C PHE A 151 24.18 -4.87 35.01
N PHE A 152 23.32 -3.98 34.50
CA PHE A 152 23.48 -2.53 34.54
C PHE A 152 22.25 -1.86 35.16
N THR A 153 22.38 -0.59 35.55
CA THR A 153 21.28 0.27 36.04
C THR A 153 20.21 0.60 34.98
N VAL A 154 20.32 0.03 33.78
CA VAL A 154 19.41 0.29 32.65
C VAL A 154 18.18 -0.59 32.78
N ASP A 155 17.04 0.03 33.05
CA ASP A 155 15.77 -0.65 33.37
C ASP A 155 14.94 -1.06 32.12
N GLY A 156 15.57 -1.40 31.00
CA GLY A 156 14.89 -1.76 29.74
C GLY A 156 15.04 -0.76 28.59
N ILE A 157 14.48 -1.11 27.44
CA ILE A 157 14.54 -0.32 26.20
C ILE A 157 13.16 0.24 25.87
N TRP A 158 13.08 1.54 25.61
CA TRP A 158 11.86 2.19 25.12
C TRP A 158 11.70 1.99 23.62
N ILE A 159 10.51 1.56 23.20
CA ILE A 159 10.16 1.39 21.79
C ILE A 159 8.90 2.22 21.50
N GLU A 160 8.91 2.87 20.35
CA GLU A 160 7.79 3.62 19.82
C GLU A 160 7.45 3.12 18.41
N ASP A 161 6.22 2.61 18.25
CA ASP A 161 5.70 2.13 16.97
C ASP A 161 4.59 3.05 16.46
N TYR A 162 4.48 3.14 15.13
CA TYR A 162 3.57 4.03 14.45
C TYR A 162 2.78 3.27 13.37
N SER A 163 1.51 3.64 13.21
CA SER A 163 0.66 3.19 12.11
C SER A 163 -0.18 4.36 11.61
N ASN A 164 -0.32 4.51 10.30
CA ASN A 164 -1.23 5.47 9.69
C ASN A 164 -2.15 4.74 8.70
N SER A 165 -3.46 4.96 8.82
CA SER A 165 -4.45 4.46 7.86
C SER A 165 -5.40 5.59 7.45
N ARG A 166 -5.73 5.65 6.16
CA ARG A 166 -6.71 6.60 5.62
C ARG A 166 -8.13 6.16 5.95
N LYS A 167 -8.96 7.08 6.43
CA LYS A 167 -10.40 6.89 6.65
C LYS A 167 -11.09 6.59 5.33
N TRP A 168 -12.05 5.67 5.36
CA TRP A 168 -12.87 5.36 4.19
C TRP A 168 -14.10 6.28 4.15
N THR A 169 -13.92 7.54 3.73
CA THR A 169 -14.99 8.56 3.74
C THR A 169 -15.71 8.71 2.40
N GLY A 170 -15.25 8.04 1.35
CA GLY A 170 -15.74 8.22 -0.02
C GLY A 170 -15.45 9.60 -0.62
N LYS A 171 -14.80 10.50 0.13
CA LYS A 171 -14.36 11.82 -0.33
C LYS A 171 -12.92 11.71 -0.79
N ASN A 172 -12.64 12.12 -2.02
CA ASN A 172 -11.25 12.20 -2.48
C ASN A 172 -10.66 13.54 -2.02
N PRO A 173 -9.47 13.55 -1.38
CA PRO A 173 -8.82 14.82 -1.07
C PRO A 173 -8.46 15.52 -2.38
N GLY A 174 -9.06 16.70 -2.58
CA GLY A 174 -8.98 17.46 -3.82
C GLY A 174 -10.17 17.30 -4.77
N GLU A 175 -11.22 16.56 -4.37
CA GLU A 175 -12.47 16.53 -5.14
C GLU A 175 -13.05 17.94 -5.22
N LYS A 176 -13.09 18.46 -6.44
CA LYS A 176 -13.65 19.77 -6.70
C LYS A 176 -15.13 19.72 -6.33
N THR A 177 -15.59 20.72 -5.58
CA THR A 177 -16.98 20.78 -5.07
C THR A 177 -17.99 21.08 -6.18
N ASP A 178 -17.53 21.31 -7.41
CA ASP A 178 -18.40 21.63 -8.53
C ASP A 178 -19.07 20.38 -9.09
N PRO A 179 -20.35 20.49 -9.52
CA PRO A 179 -21.13 19.34 -9.93
C PRO A 179 -20.55 18.69 -11.18
N TYR A 180 -20.71 17.37 -11.27
CA TYR A 180 -20.43 16.63 -12.48
C TYR A 180 -21.41 17.03 -13.59
N VAL A 181 -20.88 17.19 -14.79
CA VAL A 181 -21.63 17.45 -16.00
C VAL A 181 -21.25 16.44 -17.08
N PHE A 182 -22.16 16.25 -18.03
CA PHE A 182 -22.00 15.33 -19.14
C PHE A 182 -21.83 16.09 -20.44
N TYR A 183 -20.86 15.68 -21.25
CA TYR A 183 -20.65 16.27 -22.57
C TYR A 183 -20.27 15.22 -23.59
N THR A 184 -20.24 15.61 -24.86
CA THR A 184 -19.80 14.75 -25.97
C THR A 184 -18.67 15.43 -26.71
N ASP A 185 -17.80 14.65 -27.35
CA ASP A 185 -16.58 15.14 -28.02
C ASP A 185 -16.87 16.31 -28.97
N TYR A 186 -17.90 16.15 -29.81
CA TYR A 186 -18.30 17.11 -30.84
C TYR A 186 -19.48 18.02 -30.42
N GLY A 187 -19.99 17.86 -29.20
CA GLY A 187 -21.12 18.67 -28.71
C GLY A 187 -20.66 20.06 -28.27
N SER A 188 -21.39 21.10 -28.66
CA SER A 188 -21.14 22.48 -28.19
C SER A 188 -21.77 22.80 -26.84
N VAL A 189 -22.48 21.84 -26.24
CA VAL A 189 -23.21 21.98 -24.98
C VAL A 189 -22.84 20.90 -23.98
N TYR A 190 -23.02 21.20 -22.70
CA TYR A 190 -22.98 20.24 -21.61
C TYR A 190 -24.38 20.01 -21.03
N HIS A 191 -24.55 18.88 -20.35
CA HIS A 191 -25.80 18.39 -19.79
C HIS A 191 -25.63 18.11 -18.29
N LEU A 192 -26.74 18.19 -17.55
CA LEU A 192 -26.76 17.92 -16.10
C LEU A 192 -27.08 16.46 -15.78
N SER A 193 -27.68 15.73 -16.72
CA SER A 193 -28.08 14.32 -16.56
C SER A 193 -27.69 13.53 -17.81
N GLU A 194 -27.23 12.30 -17.62
CA GLU A 194 -27.00 11.33 -18.71
C GLU A 194 -28.29 11.01 -19.46
N GLN A 195 -29.44 11.09 -18.77
CA GLN A 195 -30.77 10.79 -19.30
C GLN A 195 -31.36 11.94 -20.13
N CYS A 196 -30.60 13.00 -20.38
CA CYS A 196 -31.08 14.06 -21.27
C CYS A 196 -31.38 13.44 -22.65
N ASN A 197 -32.56 13.72 -23.21
CA ASN A 197 -32.99 13.22 -24.53
C ASN A 197 -32.03 13.59 -25.69
N TYR A 198 -31.13 14.55 -25.48
CA TYR A 198 -30.07 14.92 -26.42
C TYR A 198 -28.75 14.16 -26.21
N LEU A 199 -28.59 13.42 -25.11
CA LEU A 199 -27.50 12.47 -24.91
C LEU A 199 -28.00 11.05 -25.18
N ASP A 200 -29.05 10.64 -24.47
CA ASP A 200 -29.73 9.36 -24.65
C ASP A 200 -30.80 9.48 -25.73
N LEU A 201 -30.42 9.10 -26.95
CA LEU A 201 -31.30 9.18 -28.11
C LEU A 201 -32.29 8.01 -28.09
N SER A 202 -33.58 8.31 -28.17
CA SER A 202 -34.59 7.32 -28.52
C SER A 202 -34.46 6.93 -30.00
N ILE A 203 -33.66 5.89 -30.29
CA ILE A 203 -33.45 5.37 -31.64
C ILE A 203 -34.60 4.42 -32.01
N LYS A 204 -35.24 4.70 -33.15
CA LYS A 204 -36.30 3.85 -33.72
C LYS A 204 -35.86 3.29 -35.06
N SER A 205 -36.09 2.00 -35.27
CA SER A 205 -35.94 1.35 -36.57
C SER A 205 -37.25 1.43 -37.35
N ILE A 206 -37.21 2.00 -38.55
CA ILE A 206 -38.38 2.09 -39.45
C ILE A 206 -38.01 1.60 -40.84
N LYS A 207 -39.03 1.19 -41.62
CA LYS A 207 -38.83 0.84 -43.02
C LYS A 207 -38.56 2.11 -43.84
N TRP A 208 -37.70 2.00 -44.85
CA TRP A 208 -37.37 3.11 -45.76
C TRP A 208 -38.62 3.76 -46.37
N SER A 209 -39.63 2.95 -46.72
CA SER A 209 -40.92 3.42 -47.26
C SER A 209 -41.70 4.34 -46.31
N GLN A 210 -41.46 4.27 -44.99
CA GLN A 210 -42.18 5.03 -43.98
C GLN A 210 -41.52 6.38 -43.66
N VAL A 211 -40.24 6.56 -44.00
CA VAL A 211 -39.44 7.76 -43.67
C VAL A 211 -40.08 9.04 -44.22
N GLY A 212 -40.63 8.98 -45.44
CA GLY A 212 -41.25 10.14 -46.08
C GLY A 212 -42.50 10.65 -45.37
N VAL A 213 -43.21 9.77 -44.65
CA VAL A 213 -44.43 10.10 -43.89
C VAL A 213 -44.10 10.42 -42.43
N SER A 214 -43.06 9.80 -41.87
CA SER A 214 -42.63 10.07 -40.49
C SER A 214 -42.13 11.50 -40.29
N ARG A 215 -42.39 12.05 -39.11
CA ARG A 215 -41.87 13.34 -38.64
C ARG A 215 -41.19 13.15 -37.29
N ASN A 216 -40.27 14.04 -36.96
CA ASN A 216 -39.72 14.12 -35.61
C ASN A 216 -40.77 14.76 -34.66
N LYS A 217 -40.53 14.73 -33.34
CA LYS A 217 -41.45 15.32 -32.35
C LYS A 217 -41.63 16.83 -32.52
N ASP A 218 -40.68 17.50 -33.18
CA ASP A 218 -40.75 18.92 -33.55
C ASP A 218 -41.45 19.16 -34.91
N GLY A 219 -42.04 18.13 -35.54
CA GLY A 219 -42.77 18.22 -36.81
C GLY A 219 -41.90 18.28 -38.07
N ARG A 220 -40.57 18.15 -37.97
CA ARG A 220 -39.63 18.25 -39.09
C ARG A 220 -39.52 16.93 -39.87
N LYS A 221 -39.14 17.04 -41.15
CA LYS A 221 -38.85 15.91 -42.04
C LYS A 221 -37.45 15.34 -41.77
N TYR A 222 -37.28 14.04 -42.05
CA TYR A 222 -35.97 13.38 -41.96
C TYR A 222 -35.23 13.44 -43.30
N HIS A 223 -33.96 13.82 -43.27
CA HIS A 223 -33.07 13.91 -44.42
C HIS A 223 -32.00 12.81 -44.41
N ALA A 224 -31.36 12.57 -45.55
CA ALA A 224 -30.33 11.55 -45.66
C ALA A 224 -29.08 11.93 -44.86
N CYS A 225 -28.66 11.08 -43.92
CA CYS A 225 -27.31 11.17 -43.39
C CYS A 225 -26.29 10.68 -44.44
N TYR A 226 -25.05 11.16 -44.36
CA TYR A 226 -23.96 10.69 -45.24
C TYR A 226 -23.77 9.17 -45.18
N CYS A 227 -24.05 8.54 -44.03
CA CYS A 227 -23.97 7.08 -43.86
C CYS A 227 -25.10 6.30 -44.55
N ALA A 228 -26.04 7.01 -45.17
CA ALA A 228 -27.20 6.47 -45.84
C ALA A 228 -27.12 6.62 -47.37
N ALA A 229 -25.91 6.84 -47.90
CA ALA A 229 -25.64 7.09 -49.32
C ALA A 229 -25.91 5.88 -50.25
N ASP A 230 -25.98 4.67 -49.72
CA ASP A 230 -26.27 3.47 -50.52
C ASP A 230 -27.73 3.46 -51.03
N LYS A 231 -27.95 2.95 -52.25
CA LYS A 231 -29.29 2.80 -52.85
C LYS A 231 -30.17 1.91 -51.94
N LYS A 232 -31.21 2.49 -51.33
CA LYS A 232 -32.11 1.78 -50.43
C LYS A 232 -33.29 1.19 -51.19
N THR A 233 -33.57 -0.09 -50.94
CA THR A 233 -34.78 -0.78 -51.42
C THR A 233 -35.97 -0.48 -50.51
N LYS A 234 -37.21 -0.71 -50.97
CA LYS A 234 -38.42 -0.51 -50.16
C LYS A 234 -38.44 -1.34 -48.85
N THR A 235 -37.65 -2.42 -48.79
CA THR A 235 -37.51 -3.30 -47.61
C THR A 235 -36.36 -2.91 -46.68
N SER A 236 -35.54 -1.93 -47.05
CA SER A 236 -34.39 -1.52 -46.24
C SER A 236 -34.84 -0.85 -44.93
N THR A 237 -34.23 -1.24 -43.81
CA THR A 237 -34.46 -0.60 -42.51
C THR A 237 -33.53 0.59 -42.33
N VAL A 238 -34.05 1.67 -41.76
CA VAL A 238 -33.28 2.86 -41.39
C VAL A 238 -33.54 3.23 -39.95
N PHE A 239 -32.62 3.99 -39.37
CA PHE A 239 -32.70 4.44 -37.98
C PHE A 239 -32.99 5.93 -37.95
N ILE A 240 -34.02 6.31 -37.22
CA ILE A 240 -34.38 7.70 -36.93
C ILE A 240 -34.36 7.94 -35.42
N THR A 241 -34.34 9.20 -35.01
CA THR A 241 -34.42 9.58 -33.60
C THR A 241 -35.52 10.60 -33.39
N ASP A 242 -36.12 10.60 -32.20
CA ASP A 242 -37.30 11.42 -31.90
C ASP A 242 -37.11 12.94 -32.12
N TYR A 243 -35.90 13.44 -31.93
CA TYR A 243 -35.54 14.87 -32.09
C TYR A 243 -34.51 15.11 -33.21
N GLY A 244 -34.02 14.06 -33.87
CA GLY A 244 -33.10 14.20 -35.00
C GLY A 244 -33.80 14.69 -36.27
N THR A 245 -33.03 15.24 -37.20
CA THR A 245 -33.51 15.63 -38.54
C THR A 245 -32.97 14.74 -39.65
N ASN A 246 -32.15 13.73 -39.32
CA ASN A 246 -31.55 12.84 -40.29
C ASN A 246 -31.93 11.39 -40.02
N TYR A 247 -32.08 10.59 -41.07
CA TYR A 247 -32.16 9.14 -40.98
C TYR A 247 -30.79 8.51 -41.30
N HIS A 248 -30.49 7.40 -40.64
CA HIS A 248 -29.20 6.74 -40.69
C HIS A 248 -29.33 5.32 -41.27
N GLY A 249 -28.35 4.88 -42.05
CA GLY A 249 -28.31 3.52 -42.60
C GLY A 249 -27.73 2.47 -41.64
N LYS A 250 -26.92 2.89 -40.67
CA LYS A 250 -26.18 2.01 -39.75
C LYS A 250 -26.28 2.57 -38.33
N LEU A 251 -26.45 1.69 -37.34
CA LEU A 251 -26.44 2.08 -35.92
C LEU A 251 -25.10 2.70 -35.49
N GLY A 252 -23.99 2.23 -36.06
CA GLY A 252 -22.65 2.74 -35.79
C GLY A 252 -22.28 4.08 -36.45
N CYS A 253 -23.24 4.83 -37.00
CA CYS A 253 -22.94 6.15 -37.55
C CYS A 253 -22.47 7.10 -36.44
N SER A 254 -21.37 7.83 -36.63
CA SER A 254 -20.83 8.76 -35.63
C SER A 254 -21.77 9.93 -35.30
N LYS A 255 -22.71 10.26 -36.19
CA LYS A 255 -23.77 11.25 -35.92
C LYS A 255 -24.97 10.66 -35.14
N LEU A 256 -25.06 9.35 -35.03
CA LEU A 256 -26.10 8.63 -34.29
C LEU A 256 -25.57 8.12 -32.94
N LYS A 257 -24.40 7.48 -32.93
CA LYS A 257 -23.70 7.07 -31.72
C LYS A 257 -23.02 8.29 -31.07
N ARG A 258 -23.26 8.49 -29.78
CA ARG A 258 -22.57 9.50 -28.97
C ARG A 258 -21.72 8.81 -27.91
N THR A 259 -20.48 9.27 -27.76
CA THR A 259 -19.66 8.95 -26.59
C THR A 259 -19.90 10.04 -25.56
N VAL A 260 -20.45 9.66 -24.40
CA VAL A 260 -20.75 10.58 -23.31
C VAL A 260 -19.60 10.53 -22.31
N HIS A 261 -19.04 11.70 -22.00
CA HIS A 261 -17.99 11.87 -21.00
C HIS A 261 -18.56 12.57 -19.78
N LYS A 262 -18.08 12.16 -18.60
CA LYS A 262 -18.39 12.79 -17.31
C LYS A 262 -17.17 13.57 -16.85
N ALA A 263 -17.33 14.86 -16.60
CA ALA A 263 -16.27 15.72 -16.09
C ALA A 263 -16.83 16.75 -15.09
N HIS A 264 -15.96 17.38 -14.31
CA HIS A 264 -16.35 18.49 -13.45
C HIS A 264 -16.73 19.70 -14.31
N LYS A 265 -17.72 20.49 -13.87
CA LYS A 265 -18.18 21.68 -14.61
C LYS A 265 -17.04 22.65 -14.96
N SER A 266 -16.07 22.81 -14.06
CA SER A 266 -14.86 23.63 -14.20
C SER A 266 -13.91 23.15 -15.31
N GLU A 267 -14.01 21.89 -15.72
CA GLU A 267 -13.18 21.30 -16.77
C GLU A 267 -13.80 21.45 -18.16
N VAL A 268 -15.11 21.69 -18.21
CA VAL A 268 -15.88 21.82 -19.46
C VAL A 268 -15.97 23.30 -19.85
N ASN A 269 -14.81 23.90 -20.10
CA ASN A 269 -14.71 25.31 -20.52
C ASN A 269 -15.16 25.47 -21.97
N GLY A 270 -15.98 26.51 -22.23
CA GLY A 270 -16.42 26.87 -23.58
C GLY A 270 -17.63 26.11 -24.13
N LYS A 271 -18.27 25.22 -23.35
CA LYS A 271 -19.57 24.63 -23.70
C LYS A 271 -20.69 25.31 -22.93
N ASN A 272 -21.82 25.54 -23.60
CA ASN A 272 -23.00 26.16 -22.98
C ASN A 272 -23.91 25.10 -22.33
N LEU A 273 -24.74 25.49 -21.36
CA LEU A 273 -25.75 24.59 -20.80
C LEU A 273 -26.79 24.23 -21.87
N CYS A 274 -27.12 22.94 -21.98
CA CYS A 274 -28.20 22.46 -22.84
C CYS A 274 -29.54 23.15 -22.52
N SER A 275 -30.26 23.59 -23.56
CA SER A 275 -31.53 24.31 -23.42
C SER A 275 -32.63 23.52 -22.70
N LYS A 276 -32.68 22.18 -22.86
CA LYS A 276 -33.63 21.32 -22.12
C LYS A 276 -33.22 21.15 -20.66
N CYS A 277 -31.93 20.94 -20.39
CA CYS A 277 -31.42 20.87 -19.02
C CYS A 277 -31.57 22.21 -18.26
N LYS A 278 -31.65 23.34 -18.98
CA LYS A 278 -31.95 24.65 -18.39
C LYS A 278 -33.38 24.74 -17.84
N GLY A 279 -34.34 24.02 -18.43
CA GLY A 279 -35.76 24.03 -18.02
C GLY A 279 -36.14 22.97 -16.98
N GLU A 280 -35.31 21.93 -16.81
CA GLU A 280 -35.51 20.88 -15.79
C GLU A 280 -34.84 21.23 -14.44
N GLY A 281 -34.18 22.39 -14.35
CA GLY A 281 -33.45 22.85 -13.18
C GLY A 281 -34.24 23.75 -12.23
N THR A 282 -35.58 23.73 -12.29
CA THR A 282 -36.49 24.38 -11.32
C THR A 282 -37.36 23.33 -10.65
#